data_AF-A0A914BI74-F1
#
_entry.id   AF-A0A914BI74-F1
#
_cell.length_a   1.000
_cell.length_b   1.000
_cell.length_c   1.000
_cell.angle_alpha   90.00
_cell.angle_beta   90.00
_cell.angle_gamma   90.00
#
_symmetry.space_group_name_H-M   'P 1'
#
loop_
_entity.id
_entity.type
_entity.pdbx_description
1 polymer ?
#
loop_
_entity_poly.entity_id
_entity_poly.type
_entity_poly.pdbx_seq_one_letter_code
_entity_poly.pdbx_strand_id
1 'polypeptide(L)'
;MLHVRKGRSSVCIFKEIIAFHFHLKPRYQCSLVAQCQLFSSDSTASTENAQDESKAQEYRTEPPHHPDRDWIGPVDKRSNLRQIRFAQPQDETVGERKHREMREEIYEWNHAFWAKHNQNFIEAKERFVKEALGTKGVGLLDEDGAKRVLSADEMAKFYREFLQDNRHTLKLYNREWYRRNTALLWPACKIAIQRLFRR
;
A
#
# COMPACT_ATOMS: atom_id res chain seq x y z
N MET A 1 -44.29 -32.57 -20.23
CA MET A 1 -44.08 -31.13 -20.43
C MET A 1 -42.59 -30.90 -20.68
N LEU A 2 -42.23 -30.65 -21.94
CA LEU A 2 -40.87 -30.31 -22.36
C LEU A 2 -40.50 -28.93 -21.79
N HIS A 3 -39.28 -28.77 -21.26
CA HIS A 3 -38.31 -27.78 -21.75
C HIS A 3 -36.90 -28.10 -21.24
N VAL A 4 -35.97 -28.07 -22.19
CA VAL A 4 -34.55 -28.41 -22.13
C VAL A 4 -33.75 -27.13 -22.41
N ARG A 5 -32.49 -27.08 -21.94
CA ARG A 5 -31.38 -26.11 -22.20
C ARG A 5 -31.38 -24.85 -21.31
N LYS A 6 -30.24 -24.28 -20.89
CA LYS A 6 -28.82 -24.47 -21.26
C LYS A 6 -27.93 -23.85 -20.16
N GLY A 7 -26.72 -24.41 -19.98
CA GLY A 7 -25.67 -23.79 -19.16
C GLY A 7 -25.18 -22.43 -19.69
N ARG A 8 -24.61 -21.65 -18.76
CA ARG A 8 -23.74 -20.49 -18.97
C ARG A 8 -22.62 -20.62 -17.94
N SER A 9 -21.47 -21.22 -18.26
CA SER A 9 -20.37 -20.79 -19.13
C SER A 9 -19.47 -19.73 -18.46
N SER A 10 -18.20 -20.12 -18.28
CA SER A 10 -17.05 -19.49 -17.61
C SER A 10 -16.59 -18.14 -18.20
N VAL A 11 -17.51 -17.20 -18.43
CA VAL A 11 -17.20 -15.91 -19.12
C VAL A 11 -17.32 -14.69 -18.18
N CYS A 12 -17.62 -14.89 -16.89
CA CYS A 12 -17.75 -13.78 -15.93
C CYS A 12 -16.46 -13.36 -15.19
N ILE A 13 -15.29 -13.97 -15.47
CA ILE A 13 -14.02 -13.64 -14.79
C ILE A 13 -13.08 -12.77 -15.65
N PHE A 14 -13.43 -12.52 -16.93
CA PHE A 14 -12.57 -11.76 -17.85
C PHE A 14 -12.89 -10.26 -17.99
N LYS A 15 -13.90 -9.74 -17.29
CA LYS A 15 -14.27 -8.31 -17.35
C LYS A 15 -13.54 -7.41 -16.35
N GLU A 16 -12.85 -7.95 -15.35
CA GLU A 16 -12.17 -7.14 -14.32
C GLU A 16 -10.65 -7.09 -14.45
N ILE A 17 -10.05 -7.80 -15.42
CA ILE A 17 -8.58 -7.90 -15.55
C ILE A 17 -8.03 -7.09 -16.75
N ILE A 18 -8.88 -6.56 -17.65
CA ILE A 18 -8.45 -5.73 -18.80
C ILE A 18 -9.22 -4.40 -18.89
N ALA A 19 -9.32 -3.66 -17.78
CA ALA A 19 -9.85 -2.30 -17.77
C ALA A 19 -8.84 -1.24 -17.25
N PHE A 20 -7.59 -1.61 -16.93
CA PHE A 20 -6.61 -0.67 -16.39
C PHE A 20 -5.26 -0.63 -17.10
N HIS A 21 -5.23 -1.01 -18.39
CA HIS A 21 -4.09 -0.68 -19.24
C HIS A 21 -4.52 -0.23 -20.64
N PHE A 22 -4.23 1.05 -20.92
CA PHE A 22 -4.28 1.74 -22.21
C PHE A 22 -5.63 2.29 -22.72
N HIS A 23 -6.06 3.38 -22.08
CA HIS A 23 -6.62 4.51 -22.82
C HIS A 23 -5.79 5.77 -22.57
N LEU A 24 -4.69 5.89 -23.34
CA LEU A 24 -4.01 7.16 -23.57
C LEU A 24 -4.88 8.01 -24.51
N LYS A 25 -5.49 9.07 -23.97
CA LYS A 25 -5.67 10.32 -24.70
C LYS A 25 -5.26 11.52 -23.84
N PRO A 26 -4.69 12.56 -24.47
CA PRO A 26 -3.91 13.60 -23.82
C PRO A 26 -4.78 14.79 -23.40
N ARG A 27 -4.23 15.58 -22.47
CA ARG A 27 -4.71 16.85 -21.87
C ARG A 27 -5.27 16.67 -20.47
N TYR A 28 -4.38 16.75 -19.49
CA TYR A 28 -4.54 17.63 -18.33
C TYR A 28 -3.13 18.02 -17.85
N GLN A 29 -2.76 19.29 -18.10
CA GLN A 29 -1.82 19.96 -17.23
C GLN A 29 -2.50 20.20 -15.88
N CYS A 30 -1.71 20.20 -14.80
CA CYS A 30 -2.05 20.66 -13.46
C CYS A 30 -3.01 19.81 -12.61
N SER A 31 -2.49 19.07 -11.62
CA SER A 31 -2.33 19.60 -10.26
C SER A 31 -1.42 18.70 -9.42
N LEU A 32 -0.51 19.31 -8.67
CA LEU A 32 0.32 18.68 -7.63
C LEU A 32 -0.45 18.58 -6.30
N VAL A 33 -1.77 18.36 -6.34
CA VAL A 33 -2.65 18.45 -5.16
C VAL A 33 -3.68 17.33 -5.19
N ALA A 34 -3.25 16.09 -4.95
CA ALA A 34 -4.17 14.97 -4.68
C ALA A 34 -3.52 13.85 -3.85
N GLN A 35 -2.65 14.21 -2.90
CA GLN A 35 -2.30 13.37 -1.76
C GLN A 35 -2.37 14.21 -0.48
N CYS A 36 -3.50 14.88 -0.30
CA CYS A 36 -3.90 15.46 0.98
C CYS A 36 -5.10 14.63 1.44
N GLN A 37 -4.87 13.63 2.31
CA GLN A 37 -5.85 13.02 3.25
C GLN A 37 -5.38 11.66 3.84
N LEU A 38 -4.08 11.45 4.12
CA LEU A 38 -3.64 10.27 4.90
C LEU A 38 -2.62 10.58 5.99
N PHE A 39 -2.68 11.79 6.55
CA PHE A 39 -1.93 12.14 7.76
C PHE A 39 -2.82 12.92 8.71
N SER A 40 -3.69 12.22 9.44
CA SER A 40 -4.28 12.70 10.69
C SER A 40 -4.77 11.49 11.46
N SER A 41 -4.07 11.16 12.53
CA SER A 41 -4.60 10.34 13.61
C SER A 41 -3.88 10.78 14.88
N ASP A 42 -4.45 11.78 15.54
CA ASP A 42 -4.37 11.91 16.99
C ASP A 42 -5.79 11.78 17.54
N SER A 43 -5.91 10.85 18.48
CA SER A 43 -7.14 10.36 19.09
C SER A 43 -7.67 11.31 20.16
N THR A 44 -8.99 11.40 20.29
CA THR A 44 -9.67 11.57 21.59
C THR A 44 -10.92 10.68 21.63
N ALA A 45 -11.04 9.90 22.71
CA ALA A 45 -12.20 9.08 23.13
C ALA A 45 -13.36 10.02 23.58
N SER A 46 -14.65 9.68 23.65
CA SER A 46 -15.45 8.50 24.05
C SER A 46 -16.88 8.72 23.47
N THR A 47 -17.78 7.74 23.24
CA THR A 47 -18.65 7.06 24.24
C THR A 47 -19.53 6.02 23.49
N GLU A 48 -19.61 4.81 24.04
CA GLU A 48 -20.67 3.75 24.11
C GLU A 48 -21.93 3.86 23.20
N ASN A 49 -22.60 2.82 22.68
CA ASN A 49 -22.79 1.41 23.09
C ASN A 49 -23.51 0.61 21.97
N ALA A 50 -23.38 -0.73 22.02
CA ALA A 50 -24.33 -1.74 21.52
C ALA A 50 -24.73 -1.78 20.03
N GLN A 51 -23.88 -2.40 19.18
CA GLN A 51 -24.24 -3.18 17.97
C GLN A 51 -22.98 -3.48 17.17
N ASP A 52 -22.24 -4.56 17.46
CA ASP A 52 -21.34 -5.12 16.45
C ASP A 52 -20.91 -6.56 16.73
N GLU A 53 -21.87 -7.48 16.90
CA GLU A 53 -21.60 -8.92 16.85
C GLU A 53 -21.13 -9.38 15.45
N SER A 54 -20.91 -8.46 14.49
CA SER A 54 -20.40 -8.72 13.14
C SER A 54 -18.93 -8.33 12.91
N LYS A 55 -18.28 -7.66 13.87
CA LYS A 55 -16.86 -7.24 13.79
C LYS A 55 -15.85 -8.27 14.29
N ALA A 56 -16.31 -9.44 14.71
CA ALA A 56 -15.47 -10.54 15.16
C ALA A 56 -14.94 -11.40 14.00
N GLN A 57 -14.72 -10.82 12.81
CA GLN A 57 -13.76 -11.38 11.87
C GLN A 57 -12.37 -10.91 12.29
N GLU A 58 -12.00 -11.44 13.45
CA GLU A 58 -10.70 -11.49 14.08
C GLU A 58 -9.59 -11.40 13.03
N TYR A 59 -8.84 -10.31 13.10
CA TYR A 59 -7.56 -10.16 12.45
C TYR A 59 -6.75 -11.42 12.78
N ARG A 60 -6.60 -12.36 11.85
CA ARG A 60 -5.58 -13.41 12.04
C ARG A 60 -4.26 -12.66 12.19
N THR A 61 -3.68 -12.70 13.39
CA THR A 61 -2.39 -12.08 13.67
C THR A 61 -1.27 -12.80 12.93
N GLU A 62 -1.48 -14.10 12.67
CA GLU A 62 -0.50 -14.95 12.04
C GLU A 62 -0.95 -15.42 10.66
N PRO A 63 -0.03 -15.42 9.69
CA PRO A 63 -0.33 -15.91 8.37
C PRO A 63 -0.42 -17.43 8.32
N PRO A 64 -1.31 -18.00 7.50
CA PRO A 64 -1.29 -19.43 7.19
C PRO A 64 0.06 -19.84 6.57
N HIS A 65 0.56 -21.04 6.89
CA HIS A 65 1.80 -21.55 6.31
C HIS A 65 1.69 -21.76 4.78
N HIS A 66 0.54 -22.22 4.28
CA HIS A 66 0.27 -22.46 2.86
C HIS A 66 -1.10 -21.91 2.48
N PRO A 67 -1.22 -20.59 2.24
CA PRO A 67 -2.52 -19.98 1.98
C PRO A 67 -2.97 -20.29 0.53
N ASP A 68 -4.24 -20.67 0.36
CA ASP A 68 -4.83 -20.92 -0.97
C ASP A 68 -5.05 -19.63 -1.80
N ARG A 69 -5.14 -18.49 -1.10
CA ARG A 69 -5.34 -17.15 -1.65
C ARG A 69 -4.40 -16.18 -0.95
N ASP A 70 -4.10 -15.05 -1.59
CA ASP A 70 -3.26 -14.03 -0.98
C ASP A 70 -3.87 -13.60 0.37
N TRP A 71 -3.12 -13.82 1.45
CA TRP A 71 -3.50 -13.42 2.78
C TRP A 71 -3.00 -12.00 3.04
N ILE A 72 -3.88 -11.15 3.56
CA ILE A 72 -3.60 -9.74 3.86
C ILE A 72 -3.66 -9.56 5.37
N GLY A 73 -2.51 -9.24 5.95
CA GLY A 73 -2.31 -9.06 7.38
C GLY A 73 -2.46 -7.61 7.86
N PRO A 74 -2.06 -7.36 9.12
CA PRO A 74 -2.02 -6.02 9.70
C PRO A 74 -1.03 -5.10 8.97
N VAL A 75 -1.08 -3.81 9.29
CA VAL A 75 -0.15 -2.80 8.76
C VAL A 75 1.23 -2.99 9.40
N ASP A 76 2.28 -2.94 8.59
CA ASP A 76 3.66 -2.93 9.06
C ASP A 76 4.01 -1.56 9.68
N LYS A 77 4.57 -1.56 10.89
CA LYS A 77 4.84 -0.33 11.65
C LYS A 77 5.95 0.55 11.06
N ARG A 78 6.82 -0.02 10.20
CA ARG A 78 7.97 0.70 9.64
C ARG A 78 7.60 1.27 8.28
N SER A 79 7.06 0.44 7.39
CA SER A 79 6.71 0.84 6.02
C SER A 79 5.31 1.45 5.90
N ASN A 80 4.44 1.24 6.89
CA ASN A 80 3.00 1.55 6.84
C ASN A 80 2.24 0.83 5.72
N LEU A 81 2.82 -0.22 5.14
CA LEU A 81 2.16 -1.06 4.13
C LEU A 81 1.55 -2.31 4.78
N ARG A 82 0.47 -2.84 4.19
CA ARG A 82 -0.12 -4.09 4.67
C ARG A 82 0.82 -5.27 4.47
N GLN A 83 0.82 -6.18 5.43
CA GLN A 83 1.50 -7.46 5.31
C GLN A 83 0.79 -8.34 4.29
N ILE A 84 1.53 -8.99 3.39
CA ILE A 84 0.96 -9.92 2.41
C ILE A 84 1.72 -11.25 2.47
N ARG A 85 0.98 -12.35 2.45
CA ARG A 85 1.51 -13.69 2.17
C ARG A 85 0.84 -14.21 0.93
N PHE A 86 1.62 -14.35 -0.13
CA PHE A 86 1.10 -14.75 -1.43
C PHE A 86 0.61 -16.20 -1.39
N ALA A 87 -0.44 -16.47 -2.15
CA ALA A 87 -1.00 -17.81 -2.28
C ALA A 87 0.08 -18.81 -2.69
N GLN A 88 0.19 -19.92 -1.97
CA GLN A 88 1.16 -20.99 -2.22
C GLN A 88 0.42 -22.34 -2.30
N PRO A 89 -0.20 -22.66 -3.46
CA PRO A 89 -0.83 -23.95 -3.68
C PRO A 89 0.17 -25.10 -3.57
N GLN A 90 -0.26 -26.25 -3.05
CA GLN A 90 0.62 -27.42 -2.89
C GLN A 90 1.08 -27.99 -4.23
N ASP A 91 0.29 -27.83 -5.29
CA ASP A 91 0.55 -28.31 -6.65
C ASP A 91 1.13 -27.22 -7.58
N GLU A 92 1.75 -26.17 -7.01
CA GLU A 92 2.32 -25.08 -7.80
C GLU A 92 3.39 -25.58 -8.78
N THR A 93 3.24 -25.24 -10.04
CA THR A 93 4.24 -25.48 -11.07
C THR A 93 5.49 -24.61 -10.83
N VAL A 94 6.62 -25.00 -11.42
CA VAL A 94 7.86 -24.20 -11.36
C VAL A 94 7.64 -22.77 -11.86
N GLY A 95 6.80 -22.57 -12.88
CA GLY A 95 6.45 -21.24 -13.40
C GLY A 95 5.64 -20.41 -12.41
N GLU A 96 4.63 -21.01 -11.76
CA GLU A 96 3.81 -20.37 -10.73
C GLU A 96 4.62 -19.98 -9.51
N ARG A 97 5.46 -20.89 -9.03
CA ARG A 97 6.44 -20.64 -7.96
C ARG A 97 7.32 -19.45 -8.32
N LYS A 98 7.92 -19.45 -9.51
CA LYS A 98 8.80 -18.36 -9.93
C LYS A 98 8.08 -17.02 -10.00
N HIS A 99 6.85 -17.00 -10.50
CA HIS A 99 6.03 -15.79 -10.52
C HIS A 99 5.65 -15.32 -9.10
N ARG A 100 5.36 -16.24 -8.17
CA ARG A 100 5.13 -15.92 -6.76
C ARG A 100 6.37 -15.31 -6.11
N GLU A 101 7.54 -15.92 -6.29
CA GLU A 101 8.83 -15.39 -5.80
C GLU A 101 9.13 -13.99 -6.38
N MET A 102 8.83 -13.74 -7.66
CA MET A 102 8.98 -12.40 -8.24
C MET A 102 8.05 -11.38 -7.57
N ARG A 103 6.81 -11.76 -7.22
CA ARG A 103 5.89 -10.88 -6.48
C ARG A 103 6.39 -10.62 -5.06
N GLU A 104 6.93 -11.64 -4.39
CA GLU A 104 7.56 -11.53 -3.06
C GLU A 104 8.73 -10.55 -3.09
N GLU A 105 9.65 -10.69 -4.04
CA GLU A 105 10.81 -9.81 -4.18
C GLU A 105 10.38 -8.34 -4.39
N ILE A 106 9.38 -8.10 -5.25
CA ILE A 106 8.85 -6.75 -5.50
C ILE A 106 8.21 -6.17 -4.25
N TYR A 107 7.45 -7.00 -3.52
CA TYR A 107 6.80 -6.63 -2.29
C TYR A 107 7.82 -6.29 -1.19
N GLU A 108 8.87 -7.10 -1.01
CA GLU A 108 9.94 -6.87 -0.03
C GLU A 108 10.75 -5.62 -0.36
N TRP A 109 11.08 -5.43 -1.64
CA TRP A 109 11.71 -4.21 -2.12
C TRP A 109 10.86 -2.97 -1.84
N ASN A 110 9.55 -3.06 -2.07
CA ASN A 110 8.61 -1.97 -1.80
C ASN A 110 8.55 -1.63 -0.30
N HIS A 111 8.46 -2.64 0.56
CA HIS A 111 8.51 -2.49 2.02
C HIS A 111 9.81 -1.86 2.48
N ALA A 112 10.95 -2.33 1.98
CA ALA A 112 12.26 -1.79 2.34
C ALA A 112 12.40 -0.31 1.96
N PHE A 113 11.90 0.09 0.78
CA PHE A 113 11.90 1.49 0.36
C PHE A 113 11.07 2.35 1.32
N TRP A 114 9.82 1.97 1.59
CA TRP A 114 8.92 2.76 2.44
C TRP A 114 9.34 2.77 3.90
N ALA A 115 9.89 1.67 4.43
CA ALA A 115 10.46 1.64 5.77
C ALA A 115 11.59 2.66 5.92
N LYS A 116 12.49 2.75 4.94
CA LYS A 116 13.57 3.73 4.94
C LYS A 116 13.05 5.16 4.75
N HIS A 117 12.11 5.37 3.83
CA HIS A 117 11.55 6.69 3.57
C HIS A 117 10.80 7.24 4.78
N ASN A 118 10.01 6.41 5.46
CA ASN A 118 9.28 6.78 6.66
C ASN A 118 10.22 7.10 7.83
N GLN A 119 11.29 6.31 8.00
CA GLN A 119 12.31 6.59 9.00
C GLN A 119 12.93 7.98 8.77
N ASN A 120 13.34 8.27 7.54
CA ASN A 120 13.90 9.58 7.17
C ASN A 120 12.90 10.71 7.40
N PHE A 121 11.61 10.48 7.11
CA PHE A 121 10.54 11.45 7.35
C PHE A 121 10.39 11.76 8.84
N ILE A 122 10.36 10.74 9.69
CA ILE A 122 10.24 10.90 11.15
C ILE A 122 11.42 11.71 11.68
N GLU A 123 12.64 11.34 11.32
CA GLU A 123 13.86 12.05 11.73
C GLU A 123 13.92 13.50 11.23
N ALA A 124 13.49 13.75 9.99
CA ALA A 124 13.43 15.10 9.43
C ALA A 124 12.37 15.95 10.16
N LYS A 125 11.20 15.37 10.43
CA LYS A 125 10.12 16.04 11.16
C LYS A 125 10.55 16.40 12.58
N GLU A 126 11.21 15.48 13.28
CA GLU A 126 11.68 15.73 14.64
C GLU A 126 12.72 16.84 14.71
N ARG A 127 13.67 16.87 13.77
CA ARG A 127 14.64 17.97 13.65
C ARG A 127 13.94 19.30 13.38
N PHE A 128 13.03 19.35 12.41
CA PHE A 128 12.29 20.57 12.08
C PHE A 128 11.50 21.10 13.29
N VAL A 129 10.80 20.22 14.01
CA VAL A 129 10.05 20.60 15.22
C VAL A 129 10.98 21.17 16.28
N LYS A 130 12.12 20.53 16.53
CA LYS A 130 13.10 20.98 17.52
C LYS A 130 13.68 22.36 17.17
N GLU A 131 14.03 22.57 15.90
CA GLU A 131 14.60 23.82 15.42
C GLU A 131 13.59 24.96 15.50
N ALA A 132 12.36 24.75 15.01
CA ALA A 132 11.31 25.78 15.02
C ALA A 132 10.91 26.20 16.44
N LEU A 133 10.82 25.26 17.39
CA LEU A 133 10.56 25.57 18.80
C LEU A 133 11.75 26.32 19.44
N GLY A 134 12.99 25.92 19.11
CA GLY A 134 14.20 26.60 19.56
C GLY A 134 14.28 28.05 19.09
N THR A 135 13.95 28.35 17.83
CA THR A 135 13.91 29.72 17.29
C THR A 135 12.89 30.59 18.02
N LYS A 136 11.78 30.01 18.47
CA LYS A 136 10.74 30.68 19.25
C LYS A 136 11.09 30.83 20.73
N GLY A 137 12.19 30.26 21.19
CA GLY A 137 12.58 30.26 22.61
C GLY A 137 11.67 29.42 23.51
N VAL A 138 10.89 28.50 22.94
CA VAL A 138 9.97 27.63 23.69
C VAL A 138 10.56 26.22 23.83
N GLY A 139 10.43 25.64 25.01
CA GLY A 139 10.84 24.25 25.26
C GLY A 139 10.03 23.23 24.45
N LEU A 140 10.60 22.02 24.28
CA LEU A 140 9.97 20.89 23.56
C LEU A 140 8.70 20.37 24.22
N LEU A 141 8.60 20.54 25.54
CA LEU A 141 7.43 20.16 26.33
C LEU A 141 6.61 21.41 26.67
N ASP A 142 5.31 21.25 26.73
CA ASP A 142 4.41 22.24 27.32
C ASP A 142 4.42 22.14 28.85
N GLU A 143 3.61 22.99 29.49
CA GLU A 143 3.50 23.07 30.94
C GLU A 143 2.96 21.76 31.54
N ASP A 144 2.21 20.97 30.76
CA ASP A 144 1.64 19.68 31.14
C ASP A 144 2.58 18.50 30.84
N GLY A 145 3.77 18.76 30.30
CA GLY A 145 4.77 17.75 29.96
C GLY A 145 4.50 17.01 28.64
N ALA A 146 3.52 17.45 27.83
CA ALA A 146 3.25 16.92 26.51
C ALA A 146 4.12 17.61 25.45
N LYS A 147 4.37 16.92 24.32
CA LYS A 147 5.22 17.44 23.25
C LYS A 147 4.51 18.58 22.53
N ARG A 148 5.08 19.78 22.53
CA ARG A 148 4.51 20.94 21.81
C ARG A 148 4.41 20.65 20.31
N VAL A 149 3.24 20.95 19.76
CA VAL A 149 2.94 20.81 18.33
C VAL A 149 3.07 22.17 17.64
N LEU A 150 3.73 22.19 16.48
CA LEU A 150 3.85 23.40 15.67
C LEU A 150 2.51 23.81 15.03
N SER A 151 2.39 25.06 14.59
CA SER A 151 1.18 25.48 13.88
C SER A 151 1.04 24.75 12.53
N ALA A 152 -0.20 24.69 12.02
CA ALA A 152 -0.48 24.05 10.74
C ALA A 152 0.34 24.69 9.59
N ASP A 153 0.52 26.01 9.60
CA ASP A 153 1.29 26.74 8.57
C ASP A 153 2.78 26.36 8.59
N GLU A 154 3.36 26.21 9.78
CA GLU A 154 4.75 25.80 9.95
C GLU A 154 4.96 24.36 9.50
N MET A 155 4.03 23.48 9.85
CA MET A 155 4.06 22.10 9.36
C MET A 155 3.85 22.00 7.85
N ALA A 156 2.99 22.83 7.27
CA ALA A 156 2.80 22.89 5.82
C ALA A 156 4.11 23.25 5.10
N LYS A 157 4.90 24.17 5.66
CA LYS A 157 6.23 24.51 5.12
C LYS A 157 7.16 23.30 5.12
N PHE A 158 7.26 22.59 6.25
CA PHE A 158 8.04 21.35 6.35
C PHE A 158 7.61 20.32 5.31
N TYR A 159 6.30 20.04 5.19
CA TYR A 159 5.80 19.06 4.24
C TYR A 159 6.18 19.41 2.80
N ARG A 160 6.04 20.68 2.41
CA ARG A 160 6.42 21.14 1.09
C ARG A 160 7.91 20.93 0.81
N GLU A 161 8.77 21.32 1.75
CA GLU A 161 10.22 21.21 1.61
C GLU A 161 10.66 19.75 1.55
N PHE A 162 10.16 18.91 2.46
CA PHE A 162 10.46 17.47 2.47
C PHE A 162 10.07 16.79 1.15
N LEU A 163 8.90 17.13 0.59
CA LEU A 163 8.46 16.60 -0.70
C LEU A 163 9.32 17.08 -1.87
N GLN A 164 9.76 18.35 -1.84
CA GLN A 164 10.66 18.90 -2.85
C GLN A 164 12.02 18.20 -2.83
N ASP A 165 12.60 18.03 -1.64
CA ASP A 165 13.91 17.39 -1.45
C ASP A 165 13.90 15.91 -1.89
N ASN A 166 12.78 15.21 -1.63
CA ASN A 166 12.64 13.80 -1.96
C ASN A 166 12.09 13.55 -3.37
N ARG A 167 11.78 14.59 -4.15
CA ARG A 167 11.12 14.46 -5.46
C ARG A 167 11.87 13.54 -6.41
N HIS A 168 13.19 13.66 -6.47
CA HIS A 168 14.02 12.83 -7.35
C HIS A 168 14.01 11.36 -6.93
N THR A 169 14.18 11.09 -5.63
CA THR A 169 14.11 9.75 -5.05
C THR A 169 12.78 9.08 -5.33
N LEU A 170 11.66 9.79 -5.10
CA LEU A 170 10.32 9.29 -5.37
C LEU A 170 10.08 9.04 -6.87
N LYS A 171 10.62 9.89 -7.75
CA LYS A 171 10.56 9.67 -9.20
C LYS A 171 11.31 8.40 -9.62
N LEU A 172 12.50 8.17 -9.08
CA LEU A 172 13.28 6.95 -9.35
C LEU A 172 12.57 5.71 -8.81
N TYR A 173 12.04 5.78 -7.59
CA TYR A 173 11.23 4.71 -7.00
C TYR A 173 10.04 4.37 -7.90
N ASN A 174 9.24 5.35 -8.30
CA ASN A 174 8.07 5.11 -9.15
C ASN A 174 8.48 4.47 -10.48
N ARG A 175 9.54 4.96 -11.12
CA ARG A 175 10.06 4.37 -12.36
C ARG A 175 10.41 2.90 -12.17
N GLU A 176 11.11 2.57 -11.10
CA GLU A 176 11.50 1.20 -10.79
C GLU A 176 10.31 0.32 -10.41
N TRP A 177 9.36 0.87 -9.66
CA TRP A 177 8.11 0.20 -9.30
C TRP A 177 7.34 -0.21 -10.55
N TYR A 178 7.17 0.70 -11.51
CA TYR A 178 6.50 0.37 -12.78
C TYR A 178 7.29 -0.69 -13.55
N ARG A 179 8.60 -0.54 -13.68
CA ARG A 179 9.45 -1.52 -14.39
C ARG A 179 9.33 -2.93 -13.80
N ARG A 180 9.35 -3.05 -12.48
CA ARG A 180 9.21 -4.32 -11.76
C ARG A 180 7.82 -4.92 -11.94
N ASN A 181 6.77 -4.13 -11.79
CA ASN A 181 5.39 -4.61 -11.90
C ASN A 181 5.01 -4.99 -13.33
N THR A 182 5.47 -4.26 -14.35
CA THR A 182 5.23 -4.63 -15.75
C THR A 182 5.97 -5.91 -16.14
N ALA A 183 7.12 -6.20 -15.53
CA ALA A 183 7.84 -7.46 -15.74
C ALA A 183 7.06 -8.70 -15.25
N LEU A 184 6.10 -8.55 -14.33
CA LEU A 184 5.23 -9.64 -13.88
C LEU A 184 4.19 -10.06 -14.93
N LEU A 185 3.83 -9.16 -15.85
CA LEU A 185 2.74 -9.38 -16.80
C LEU A 185 3.01 -10.58 -17.71
N TRP A 186 4.23 -10.70 -18.24
CA TRP A 186 4.55 -11.80 -19.15
C TRP A 186 4.49 -13.19 -18.47
N PRO A 187 5.15 -13.41 -17.32
CA PRO A 187 4.98 -14.65 -16.56
C PRO A 187 3.52 -14.93 -16.17
N ALA A 188 2.78 -13.91 -15.72
CA ALA A 188 1.37 -14.06 -15.37
C ALA A 188 0.51 -14.52 -16.57
N CYS A 189 0.70 -13.89 -17.74
CA CYS A 189 0.03 -14.30 -18.98
C CYS A 189 0.38 -15.74 -19.37
N LYS A 190 1.67 -16.10 -19.30
CA LYS A 190 2.12 -17.47 -19.60
C LYS A 190 1.46 -18.50 -18.69
N ILE A 191 1.40 -18.23 -17.38
CA ILE A 191 0.74 -19.11 -16.39
C ILE A 191 -0.76 -19.22 -16.68
N ALA A 192 -1.43 -18.10 -16.98
CA ALA A 192 -2.85 -18.10 -17.30
C ALA A 192 -3.17 -18.98 -18.51
N ILE A 193 -2.35 -18.91 -19.56
CA ILE A 193 -2.46 -19.75 -20.75
C ILE A 193 -2.22 -21.22 -20.39
N GLN A 194 -1.19 -21.54 -19.61
CA GLN A 194 -0.90 -22.92 -19.17
C GLN A 194 -2.04 -23.53 -18.35
N ARG A 195 -2.64 -22.75 -17.45
CA ARG A 195 -3.81 -23.17 -16.66
C ARG A 195 -5.04 -23.43 -17.53
N LEU A 196 -5.20 -22.66 -18.61
CA LEU A 196 -6.30 -22.84 -19.56
C LEU A 196 -6.17 -24.18 -20.31
N PHE A 197 -4.95 -24.56 -20.71
CA PHE A 197 -4.70 -25.82 -21.42
C PHE A 197 -4.60 -27.06 -20.53
N ARG A 198 -4.45 -26.89 -19.20
CA ARG A 198 -4.48 -28.00 -18.22
C ARG A 198 -5.90 -28.37 -17.77
N ARG A 199 -6.90 -27.55 -18.10
CA ARG A 199 -8.32 -27.79 -17.84
C ARG A 199 -8.96 -28.48 -19.03
#